data_AF-A0ABD0JVW6-F1
#
_entry.id   AF-A0ABD0JVW6-F1
#
_cell.length_a   1.000
_cell.length_b   1.000
_cell.length_c   1.000
_cell.angle_alpha   90.00
_cell.angle_beta   90.00
_cell.angle_gamma   90.00
#
_symmetry.space_group_name_H-M   'P 1'
#
loop_
_entity.id
_entity.type
_entity.pdbx_description
1 polymer ?
#
loop_
_entity_poly.entity_id
_entity_poly.type
_entity_poly.pdbx_seq_one_letter_code
_entity_poly.pdbx_strand_id
1 'polypeptide(L)'
;MASGARKSSSLFVSGGSENMAPAPVQVDLDLGTRLSGENVLQLRQNLSARQMNFDLDQLLEDYKTFRDVDQAKVSLEKERVEIADQMSTLIKDKSKTSEEVSEEKASLTKRGKHVREQFKVISQARWEAEEKVMLRALNLPADLHTDTPEDGDRVLDSTEGTVTSPVYLLGELAELEMCLIQRVTAVMHGHDLLQIASPEIFRSVVAEGCGFDPANCEQVTMFAACSNADEATDICRGFTRLAWDVTRELGLPSRLVTVSPPSLLPSESLRTEVQVWAPSLHRYLPVGRVSQHGDYVSRRLMCRQHPGGDFVHMVSGLAMDVTTILVALLEHSYPQVHRHSVLLDNS
;
A
#
# COMPACT_ATOMS: atom_id res chain seq x y z
N MET A 1 3.59 -10.61 -12.82
CA MET A 1 2.13 -10.87 -12.74
C MET A 1 1.89 -12.32 -12.35
N ALA A 2 0.92 -12.59 -11.47
CA ALA A 2 0.36 -13.93 -11.24
C ALA A 2 -1.15 -13.79 -11.00
N SER A 3 -1.96 -13.99 -12.04
CA SER A 3 -3.42 -13.75 -12.03
C SER A 3 -4.20 -14.91 -11.40
N GLY A 4 -3.77 -15.35 -10.21
CA GLY A 4 -4.51 -16.30 -9.38
C GLY A 4 -5.35 -15.56 -8.35
N ALA A 5 -6.60 -15.99 -8.14
CA ALA A 5 -7.40 -15.50 -7.02
C ALA A 5 -6.65 -15.75 -5.70
N ARG A 6 -6.43 -14.69 -4.91
CA ARG A 6 -5.72 -14.73 -3.64
C ARG A 6 -6.42 -15.72 -2.70
N LYS A 7 -5.74 -16.80 -2.30
CA LYS A 7 -6.33 -17.89 -1.50
C LYS A 7 -6.33 -17.64 0.01
N SER A 8 -5.55 -16.69 0.49
CA SER A 8 -5.42 -16.31 1.89
C SER A 8 -4.73 -14.95 2.02
N SER A 9 -4.81 -14.36 3.21
CA SER A 9 -4.21 -13.08 3.55
C SER A 9 -3.78 -13.10 5.03
N SER A 10 -2.82 -12.26 5.40
CA SER A 10 -2.50 -11.94 6.81
C SER A 10 -3.17 -10.65 7.30
N LEU A 11 -3.77 -9.86 6.39
CA LEU A 11 -4.61 -8.69 6.66
C LEU A 11 -6.11 -9.02 6.79
N PHE A 12 -6.52 -10.25 6.49
CA PHE A 12 -7.90 -10.69 6.62
C PHE A 12 -7.99 -12.09 7.21
N VAL A 13 -8.85 -12.25 8.20
CA VAL A 13 -9.19 -13.53 8.83
C VAL A 13 -10.71 -13.65 8.81
N SER A 14 -11.21 -14.70 8.18
CA SER A 14 -12.65 -14.98 8.09
C SER A 14 -13.24 -15.19 9.49
N GLY A 15 -14.45 -14.70 9.75
CA GLY A 15 -15.02 -14.66 11.11
C GLY A 15 -15.21 -16.04 11.77
N GLY A 16 -15.25 -17.11 10.98
CA GLY A 16 -15.21 -18.49 11.48
C GLY A 16 -13.83 -18.94 12.01
N SER A 17 -12.80 -18.10 11.98
CA SER A 17 -11.40 -18.44 12.30
C SER A 17 -10.62 -17.39 13.11
N GLU A 18 -11.26 -16.30 13.56
CA GLU A 18 -10.62 -15.22 14.34
C GLU A 18 -9.78 -15.73 15.53
N ASN A 19 -10.30 -16.71 16.28
CA ASN A 19 -9.61 -17.32 17.44
C ASN A 19 -8.31 -18.07 17.11
N MET A 20 -7.99 -18.31 15.84
CA MET A 20 -6.74 -18.94 15.41
C MET A 20 -5.65 -17.91 15.03
N ALA A 21 -5.99 -16.62 14.93
CA ALA A 21 -5.07 -15.58 14.49
C ALA A 21 -4.40 -14.85 15.68
N PRO A 22 -3.05 -14.82 15.77
CA PRO A 22 -2.35 -14.08 16.83
C PRO A 22 -2.36 -12.57 16.54
N ALA A 23 -3.46 -11.91 16.93
CA ALA A 23 -3.86 -10.53 16.66
C ALA A 23 -4.34 -10.30 15.20
N PRO A 24 -5.63 -10.59 14.88
CA PRO A 24 -6.22 -10.21 13.60
C PRO A 24 -6.36 -8.68 13.48
N VAL A 25 -6.03 -8.13 12.31
CA VAL A 25 -6.26 -6.72 11.96
C VAL A 25 -7.54 -6.63 11.14
N GLN A 26 -8.51 -5.82 11.58
CA GLN A 26 -9.71 -5.53 10.80
C GLN A 26 -9.47 -4.31 9.91
N VAL A 27 -9.03 -4.54 8.68
CA VAL A 27 -8.68 -3.48 7.71
C VAL A 27 -9.91 -2.76 7.13
N ASP A 28 -9.73 -1.49 6.75
CA ASP A 28 -10.78 -0.63 6.18
C ASP A 28 -10.37 -0.15 4.78
N LEU A 29 -10.75 -0.89 3.74
CA LEU A 29 -10.35 -0.64 2.35
C LEU A 29 -11.22 0.41 1.61
N ASP A 30 -12.08 1.14 2.32
CA ASP A 30 -13.03 2.13 1.79
C ASP A 30 -13.91 1.64 0.61
N LEU A 31 -14.32 0.37 0.64
CA LEU A 31 -15.06 -0.24 -0.47
C LEU A 31 -16.43 0.42 -0.69
N GLY A 32 -17.00 1.05 0.33
CA GLY A 32 -18.25 1.82 0.20
C GLY A 32 -18.09 3.03 -0.72
N THR A 33 -16.96 3.75 -0.61
CA THR A 33 -16.66 4.91 -1.46
C THR A 33 -16.09 4.47 -2.80
N ARG A 34 -15.07 3.60 -2.81
CA ARG A 34 -14.35 3.20 -4.04
C ARG A 34 -15.18 2.37 -5.01
N LEU A 35 -16.20 1.64 -4.52
CA LEU A 35 -17.09 0.82 -5.36
C LEU A 35 -18.48 1.45 -5.60
N SER A 36 -18.60 2.79 -5.48
CA SER A 36 -19.86 3.50 -5.77
C SER A 36 -19.68 4.73 -6.66
N GLY A 37 -20.76 5.08 -7.38
CA GLY A 37 -20.83 6.29 -8.20
C GLY A 37 -19.72 6.41 -9.26
N GLU A 38 -19.18 7.63 -9.38
CA GLU A 38 -18.12 7.97 -10.33
C GLU A 38 -16.77 7.30 -10.01
N ASN A 39 -16.53 6.96 -8.74
CA ASN A 39 -15.28 6.34 -8.28
C ASN A 39 -15.03 4.98 -8.95
N VAL A 40 -16.08 4.27 -9.38
CA VAL A 40 -15.97 3.02 -10.15
C VAL A 40 -15.35 3.27 -11.54
N LEU A 41 -15.60 4.43 -12.15
CA LEU A 41 -15.01 4.82 -13.43
C LEU A 41 -13.54 5.19 -13.25
N GLN A 42 -13.24 6.00 -12.22
CA GLN A 42 -11.86 6.38 -11.85
C GLN A 42 -11.02 5.14 -11.49
N LEU A 43 -11.58 4.18 -10.74
CA LEU A 43 -10.91 2.93 -10.41
C LEU A 43 -10.66 2.05 -11.65
N ARG A 44 -11.61 2.01 -12.60
CA ARG A 44 -11.40 1.29 -13.87
C ARG A 44 -10.33 1.96 -14.74
N GLN A 45 -10.28 3.29 -14.77
CA GLN A 45 -9.20 4.05 -15.43
C GLN A 45 -7.84 3.78 -14.77
N ASN A 46 -7.76 3.82 -13.43
CA ASN A 46 -6.56 3.50 -12.64
C ASN A 46 -6.03 2.07 -12.95
N LEU A 47 -6.90 1.06 -12.87
CA LEU A 47 -6.54 -0.33 -13.22
C LEU A 47 -6.08 -0.48 -14.68
N SER A 48 -6.71 0.23 -15.62
CA SER A 48 -6.31 0.24 -17.02
C SER A 48 -4.95 0.93 -17.24
N ALA A 49 -4.72 2.08 -16.62
CA ALA A 49 -3.47 2.83 -16.71
C ALA A 49 -2.28 2.04 -16.12
N ARG A 50 -2.50 1.32 -15.01
CA ARG A 50 -1.53 0.39 -14.41
C ARG A 50 -1.41 -0.95 -15.15
N GLN A 51 -2.18 -1.17 -16.22
CA GLN A 51 -2.21 -2.41 -17.00
C GLN A 51 -2.51 -3.66 -16.13
N MET A 52 -3.31 -3.50 -15.08
CA MET A 52 -3.61 -4.55 -14.11
C MET A 52 -4.70 -5.49 -14.65
N ASN A 53 -4.36 -6.77 -14.81
CA ASN A 53 -5.34 -7.83 -15.05
C ASN A 53 -6.16 -8.08 -13.76
N PHE A 54 -7.20 -7.27 -13.55
CA PHE A 54 -8.08 -7.31 -12.40
C PHE A 54 -9.55 -7.32 -12.83
N ASP A 55 -10.28 -8.34 -12.37
CA ASP A 55 -11.70 -8.50 -12.60
C ASP A 55 -12.53 -7.63 -11.62
N LEU A 56 -12.72 -6.38 -12.03
CA LEU A 56 -13.51 -5.38 -11.29
C LEU A 56 -15.01 -5.68 -11.31
N ASP A 57 -15.52 -6.22 -12.42
CA ASP A 57 -16.96 -6.48 -12.57
C ASP A 57 -17.42 -7.61 -11.64
N GLN A 58 -16.63 -8.68 -11.50
CA GLN A 58 -16.90 -9.70 -10.48
C GLN A 58 -16.68 -9.17 -9.05
N LEU A 59 -15.76 -8.21 -8.81
CA LEU A 59 -15.68 -7.55 -7.49
C LEU A 59 -16.97 -6.80 -7.15
N LEU A 60 -17.57 -6.10 -8.12
CA LEU A 60 -18.82 -5.35 -7.92
C LEU A 60 -19.99 -6.30 -7.63
N GLU A 61 -20.06 -7.46 -8.28
CA GLU A 61 -21.06 -8.50 -7.99
C GLU A 61 -20.82 -9.18 -6.62
N ASP A 62 -19.56 -9.54 -6.30
CA ASP A 62 -19.16 -10.09 -5.00
C ASP A 62 -19.53 -9.10 -3.88
N TYR A 63 -19.22 -7.80 -4.05
CA TYR A 63 -19.48 -6.75 -3.08
C TYR A 63 -20.98 -6.46 -2.91
N LYS A 64 -21.75 -6.42 -4.00
CA LYS A 64 -23.21 -6.31 -3.93
C LYS A 64 -23.81 -7.46 -3.13
N THR A 65 -23.40 -8.70 -3.44
CA THR A 65 -23.87 -9.91 -2.75
C THR A 65 -23.55 -9.85 -1.24
N PHE A 66 -22.34 -9.41 -0.88
CA PHE A 66 -21.97 -9.16 0.51
C PHE A 66 -22.87 -8.11 1.19
N ARG A 67 -23.16 -6.98 0.51
CA ARG A 67 -24.00 -5.90 1.05
C ARG A 67 -25.45 -6.33 1.25
N ASP A 68 -26.02 -7.09 0.31
CA ASP A 68 -27.38 -7.64 0.42
C ASP A 68 -27.48 -8.61 1.62
N VAL A 69 -26.47 -9.47 1.81
CA VAL A 69 -26.39 -10.44 2.92
C VAL A 69 -26.15 -9.76 4.28
N ASP A 70 -25.28 -8.74 4.34
CA ASP A 70 -24.99 -7.98 5.57
C ASP A 70 -26.22 -7.15 5.99
N GLN A 71 -26.94 -6.55 5.05
CA GLN A 71 -28.21 -5.86 5.31
C GLN A 71 -29.30 -6.82 5.82
N ALA A 72 -29.38 -8.05 5.29
CA ALA A 72 -30.27 -9.08 5.81
C ALA A 72 -29.89 -9.50 7.26
N LYS A 73 -28.60 -9.65 7.56
CA LYS A 73 -28.09 -9.92 8.92
C LYS A 73 -28.42 -8.80 9.90
N VAL A 74 -28.23 -7.52 9.51
CA VAL A 74 -28.61 -6.35 10.31
C VAL A 74 -30.12 -6.29 10.56
N SER A 75 -30.93 -6.73 9.60
CA SER A 75 -32.40 -6.79 9.75
C SER A 75 -32.84 -7.87 10.75
N LEU A 76 -32.22 -9.06 10.70
CA LEU A 76 -32.45 -10.13 11.68
C LEU A 76 -31.95 -9.77 13.09
N GLU A 77 -30.87 -9.00 13.21
CA GLU A 77 -30.40 -8.47 14.50
C GLU A 77 -31.43 -7.50 15.11
N LYS A 78 -32.03 -6.61 14.31
CA LYS A 78 -33.13 -5.74 14.77
C LYS A 78 -34.33 -6.55 15.26
N GLU A 79 -34.79 -7.55 14.49
CA GLU A 79 -35.90 -8.40 14.94
C GLU A 79 -35.57 -9.14 16.25
N ARG A 80 -34.31 -9.57 16.44
CA ARG A 80 -33.85 -10.19 17.69
C ARG A 80 -33.98 -9.25 18.88
N VAL A 81 -33.64 -7.97 18.72
CA VAL A 81 -33.79 -6.94 19.77
C VAL A 81 -35.28 -6.66 20.01
N GLU A 82 -36.09 -6.50 18.96
CA GLU A 82 -37.54 -6.29 19.08
C GLU A 82 -38.24 -7.45 19.81
N ILE A 83 -37.83 -8.71 19.57
CA ILE A 83 -38.33 -9.88 20.31
C ILE A 83 -37.95 -9.81 21.79
N ALA A 84 -36.73 -9.37 22.11
CA ALA A 84 -36.29 -9.21 23.49
C ALA A 84 -37.06 -8.11 24.22
N ASP A 85 -37.35 -6.98 23.57
CA ASP A 85 -38.15 -5.89 24.13
C ASP A 85 -39.64 -6.25 24.24
N GLN A 86 -40.20 -6.98 23.27
CA GLN A 86 -41.55 -7.55 23.37
C GLN A 86 -41.66 -8.54 24.53
N MET A 87 -40.66 -9.39 24.76
CA MET A 87 -40.61 -10.28 25.93
C MET A 87 -40.44 -9.50 27.25
N SER A 88 -39.62 -8.46 27.25
CA SER A 88 -39.31 -7.59 28.39
C SER A 88 -40.51 -6.75 28.84
N THR A 89 -41.37 -6.33 27.90
CA THR A 89 -42.61 -5.60 28.16
C THR A 89 -43.73 -6.54 28.59
N LEU A 90 -43.92 -7.69 27.90
CA LEU A 90 -44.91 -8.71 28.26
C LEU A 90 -44.80 -9.19 29.72
N ILE A 91 -43.58 -9.36 30.23
CA ILE A 91 -43.31 -9.80 31.61
C ILE A 91 -43.64 -8.71 32.66
N LYS A 92 -43.72 -7.44 32.26
CA LYS A 92 -43.99 -6.29 33.14
C LYS A 92 -45.45 -5.85 33.11
N ASP A 93 -46.18 -6.20 32.06
CA ASP A 93 -47.59 -5.85 31.89
C ASP A 93 -48.46 -6.63 32.89
N LYS A 94 -49.19 -5.89 33.73
CA LYS A 94 -50.11 -6.44 34.74
C LYS A 94 -51.57 -6.42 34.30
N SER A 95 -51.86 -5.96 33.07
CA SER A 95 -53.23 -5.86 32.54
C SER A 95 -53.72 -7.15 31.88
N LYS A 96 -52.81 -7.97 31.35
CA LYS A 96 -53.11 -9.25 30.70
C LYS A 96 -53.32 -10.39 31.69
N THR A 97 -54.14 -11.36 31.32
CA THR A 97 -54.36 -12.60 32.07
C THR A 97 -53.16 -13.56 31.98
N SER A 98 -53.08 -14.52 32.90
CA SER A 98 -51.99 -15.51 32.92
C SER A 98 -51.98 -16.45 31.71
N GLU A 99 -53.08 -16.53 30.95
CA GLU A 99 -53.21 -17.38 29.77
C GLU A 99 -52.72 -16.63 28.52
N GLU A 100 -53.17 -15.39 28.31
CA GLU A 100 -52.68 -14.50 27.24
C GLU A 100 -51.15 -14.30 27.31
N VAL A 101 -50.60 -14.08 28.51
CA VAL A 101 -49.15 -13.95 28.75
C VAL A 101 -48.41 -15.25 28.41
N SER A 102 -49.04 -16.42 28.58
CA SER A 102 -48.46 -17.72 28.24
C SER A 102 -48.40 -17.92 26.71
N GLU A 103 -49.49 -17.61 26.00
CA GLU A 103 -49.59 -17.78 24.55
C GLU A 103 -48.67 -16.80 23.79
N GLU A 104 -48.67 -15.51 24.14
CA GLU A 104 -47.77 -14.53 23.52
C GLU A 104 -46.30 -14.89 23.78
N LYS A 105 -45.97 -15.33 24.99
CA LYS A 105 -44.62 -15.80 25.34
C LYS A 105 -44.21 -17.03 24.53
N ALA A 106 -45.12 -17.98 24.29
CA ALA A 106 -44.86 -19.14 23.44
C ALA A 106 -44.63 -18.72 21.97
N SER A 107 -45.42 -17.76 21.46
CA SER A 107 -45.27 -17.18 20.12
C SER A 107 -43.92 -16.47 19.95
N LEU A 108 -43.57 -15.55 20.86
CA LEU A 108 -42.28 -14.85 20.87
C LEU A 108 -41.09 -15.83 20.99
N THR A 109 -41.22 -16.88 21.81
CA THR A 109 -40.20 -17.93 21.94
C THR A 109 -40.03 -18.71 20.63
N LYS A 110 -41.11 -18.98 19.90
CA LYS A 110 -41.05 -19.62 18.57
C LYS A 110 -40.39 -18.70 17.53
N ARG A 111 -40.73 -17.41 17.51
CA ARG A 111 -40.13 -16.41 16.61
C ARG A 111 -38.63 -16.25 16.89
N GLY A 112 -38.24 -16.09 18.15
CA GLY A 112 -36.84 -15.99 18.57
C GLY A 112 -35.99 -17.23 18.26
N LYS A 113 -36.58 -18.44 18.29
CA LYS A 113 -35.93 -19.66 17.81
C LYS A 113 -35.71 -19.65 16.29
N HIS A 114 -36.66 -19.15 15.51
CA HIS A 114 -36.53 -19.04 14.06
C HIS A 114 -35.47 -18.01 13.65
N VAL A 115 -35.53 -16.81 14.21
CA VAL A 115 -34.54 -15.74 14.02
C VAL A 115 -33.13 -16.23 14.40
N ARG A 116 -32.98 -17.00 15.49
CA ARG A 116 -31.68 -17.57 15.88
C ARG A 116 -31.08 -18.53 14.86
N GLU A 117 -31.88 -19.39 14.23
CA GLU A 117 -31.35 -20.30 13.19
C GLU A 117 -31.05 -19.54 11.89
N GLN A 118 -31.92 -18.60 11.49
CA GLN A 118 -31.63 -17.71 10.35
C GLN A 118 -30.37 -16.86 10.58
N PHE A 119 -30.16 -16.35 11.80
CA PHE A 119 -28.97 -15.57 12.17
C PHE A 119 -27.67 -16.38 12.05
N LYS A 120 -27.73 -17.68 12.35
CA LYS A 120 -26.60 -18.62 12.17
C LYS A 120 -26.30 -18.84 10.68
N VAL A 121 -27.33 -19.12 9.87
CA VAL A 121 -27.19 -19.32 8.41
C VAL A 121 -26.69 -18.05 7.72
N ILE A 122 -27.28 -16.89 8.01
CA ILE A 122 -26.86 -15.62 7.39
C ILE A 122 -25.47 -15.19 7.86
N SER A 123 -25.04 -15.52 9.09
CA SER A 123 -23.68 -15.22 9.55
C SER A 123 -22.63 -16.03 8.79
N GLN A 124 -22.89 -17.32 8.53
CA GLN A 124 -22.04 -18.15 7.69
C GLN A 124 -21.95 -17.61 6.26
N ALA A 125 -23.10 -17.32 5.63
CA ALA A 125 -23.14 -16.74 4.28
C ALA A 125 -22.45 -15.36 4.21
N ARG A 126 -22.54 -14.57 5.29
CA ARG A 126 -21.88 -13.26 5.41
C ARG A 126 -20.38 -13.39 5.45
N TRP A 127 -19.83 -14.35 6.20
CA TRP A 127 -18.39 -14.64 6.20
C TRP A 127 -17.90 -15.11 4.82
N GLU A 128 -18.64 -16.02 4.17
CA GLU A 128 -18.27 -16.53 2.84
C GLU A 128 -18.34 -15.46 1.73
N ALA A 129 -19.22 -14.46 1.85
CA ALA A 129 -19.28 -13.33 0.94
C ALA A 129 -18.18 -12.29 1.25
N GLU A 130 -17.97 -11.97 2.53
CA GLU A 130 -16.92 -11.08 3.01
C GLU A 130 -15.52 -11.58 2.62
N GLU A 131 -15.26 -12.88 2.75
CA GLU A 131 -13.98 -13.49 2.39
C GLU A 131 -13.66 -13.36 0.89
N LYS A 132 -14.64 -13.60 0.00
CA LYS A 132 -14.49 -13.39 -1.45
C LYS A 132 -14.18 -11.93 -1.77
N VAL A 133 -14.96 -11.01 -1.19
CA VAL A 133 -14.77 -9.56 -1.36
C VAL A 133 -13.39 -9.14 -0.89
N MET A 134 -12.99 -9.49 0.34
CA MET A 134 -11.75 -9.02 0.94
C MET A 134 -10.51 -9.61 0.28
N LEU A 135 -10.50 -10.93 -0.02
CA LEU A 135 -9.37 -11.56 -0.71
C LEU A 135 -9.17 -11.00 -2.14
N ARG A 136 -10.25 -10.60 -2.82
CA ARG A 136 -10.17 -9.91 -4.12
C ARG A 136 -9.77 -8.44 -3.96
N ALA A 137 -10.44 -7.69 -3.09
CA ALA A 137 -10.25 -6.25 -2.89
C ALA A 137 -8.87 -5.87 -2.32
N LEU A 138 -8.21 -6.75 -1.57
CA LEU A 138 -6.84 -6.54 -1.09
C LEU A 138 -5.79 -6.42 -2.21
N ASN A 139 -6.13 -6.76 -3.46
CA ASN A 139 -5.29 -6.56 -4.64
C ASN A 139 -5.64 -5.29 -5.44
N LEU A 140 -6.58 -4.46 -4.96
CA LEU A 140 -6.81 -3.12 -5.53
C LEU A 140 -5.63 -2.20 -5.17
N PRO A 141 -5.12 -1.42 -6.16
CA PRO A 141 -4.05 -0.46 -5.92
C PRO A 141 -4.55 0.77 -5.13
N ALA A 142 -3.63 1.65 -4.76
CA ALA A 142 -3.90 3.03 -4.40
C ALA A 142 -4.49 3.81 -5.59
N ASP A 143 -5.25 4.86 -5.29
CA ASP A 143 -5.73 5.79 -6.32
C ASP A 143 -4.59 6.71 -6.80
N LEU A 144 -4.62 7.09 -8.08
CA LEU A 144 -3.53 7.84 -8.71
C LEU A 144 -3.59 9.32 -8.31
N HIS A 145 -2.43 9.91 -8.02
CA HIS A 145 -2.31 11.35 -7.86
C HIS A 145 -2.44 12.07 -9.21
N THR A 146 -2.96 13.29 -9.22
CA THR A 146 -3.19 14.09 -10.44
C THR A 146 -1.91 14.44 -11.19
N ASP A 147 -0.77 14.52 -10.50
CA ASP A 147 0.54 14.77 -11.13
C ASP A 147 1.13 13.52 -11.82
N THR A 148 0.56 12.31 -11.61
CA THR A 148 1.07 11.07 -12.23
C THR A 148 0.79 11.05 -13.74
N PRO A 149 1.79 10.85 -14.62
CA PRO A 149 1.62 11.02 -16.06
C PRO A 149 0.83 9.87 -16.72
N GLU A 150 0.03 10.20 -17.74
CA GLU A 150 -0.77 9.22 -18.49
C GLU A 150 0.08 8.40 -19.49
N ASP A 151 0.91 9.07 -20.30
CA ASP A 151 1.74 8.48 -21.35
C ASP A 151 3.24 8.43 -20.98
N GLY A 152 3.62 7.43 -20.19
CA GLY A 152 5.03 7.15 -19.85
C GLY A 152 5.66 8.12 -18.85
N ASP A 153 6.95 7.91 -18.54
CA ASP A 153 7.64 8.64 -17.46
C ASP A 153 7.91 10.10 -17.86
N ARG A 154 7.40 11.04 -17.05
CA ARG A 154 7.59 12.47 -17.29
C ARG A 154 8.93 12.93 -16.71
N VAL A 155 9.90 13.17 -17.60
CA VAL A 155 11.18 13.81 -17.27
C VAL A 155 10.95 15.28 -16.92
N LEU A 156 11.55 15.74 -15.82
CA LEU A 156 11.44 17.13 -15.34
C LEU A 156 12.70 17.96 -15.62
N ASP A 157 13.88 17.34 -15.67
CA ASP A 157 15.20 17.92 -16.00
C ASP A 157 16.16 16.78 -16.44
N SER A 158 17.22 17.02 -17.24
CA SER A 158 18.06 15.92 -17.79
C SER A 158 19.41 16.29 -18.47
N THR A 159 20.41 15.39 -18.36
CA THR A 159 21.70 15.39 -19.12
C THR A 159 22.20 13.97 -19.48
N GLU A 160 22.87 13.77 -20.64
CA GLU A 160 23.12 12.45 -21.31
C GLU A 160 24.50 11.76 -21.07
N GLY A 161 24.77 10.57 -21.69
CA GLY A 161 25.97 9.70 -21.46
C GLY A 161 25.87 8.14 -21.22
N THR A 162 24.67 7.54 -21.05
CA THR A 162 24.18 6.12 -20.83
C THR A 162 24.88 5.16 -19.83
N VAL A 163 24.22 4.30 -18.92
CA VAL A 163 24.56 2.84 -18.49
C VAL A 163 24.01 2.05 -17.17
N THR A 164 24.35 0.72 -16.95
CA THR A 164 24.25 -0.17 -15.71
C THR A 164 25.26 -1.39 -15.49
N SER A 165 25.66 -1.83 -14.24
CA SER A 165 25.76 -3.27 -13.70
C SER A 165 26.58 -3.53 -12.36
N PRO A 166 26.42 -4.68 -11.61
CA PRO A 166 26.83 -4.86 -10.19
C PRO A 166 28.14 -5.64 -9.84
N VAL A 167 28.69 -5.45 -8.61
CA VAL A 167 30.05 -5.89 -8.13
C VAL A 167 30.08 -6.19 -6.60
N TYR A 168 31.12 -6.88 -6.07
CA TYR A 168 31.44 -7.00 -4.62
C TYR A 168 32.48 -5.94 -4.17
N LEU A 169 32.34 -5.38 -2.97
CA LEU A 169 33.22 -4.31 -2.46
C LEU A 169 34.24 -4.81 -1.43
N LEU A 170 35.47 -4.32 -1.51
CA LEU A 170 36.59 -4.64 -0.60
C LEU A 170 37.51 -3.43 -0.42
N GLY A 171 38.14 -3.30 0.76
CA GLY A 171 39.12 -2.24 1.05
C GLY A 171 38.53 -0.83 0.89
N GLU A 172 39.26 0.04 0.19
CA GLU A 172 38.90 1.44 -0.09
C GLU A 172 37.48 1.61 -0.67
N LEU A 173 36.95 0.62 -1.40
CA LEU A 173 35.57 0.66 -1.94
C LEU A 173 34.50 0.50 -0.85
N ALA A 174 34.77 -0.31 0.18
CA ALA A 174 33.88 -0.46 1.33
C ALA A 174 34.00 0.73 2.29
N GLU A 175 35.21 1.32 2.41
CA GLU A 175 35.40 2.59 3.11
C GLU A 175 34.64 3.74 2.43
N LEU A 176 34.65 3.79 1.08
CA LEU A 176 33.90 4.77 0.31
C LEU A 176 32.38 4.58 0.43
N GLU A 177 31.86 3.34 0.41
CA GLU A 177 30.44 3.05 0.72
C GLU A 177 30.05 3.59 2.11
N MET A 178 30.86 3.30 3.14
CA MET A 178 30.63 3.80 4.50
C MET A 178 30.70 5.34 4.58
N CYS A 179 31.63 5.99 3.87
CA CYS A 179 31.71 7.45 3.79
C CYS A 179 30.49 8.06 3.09
N LEU A 180 29.95 7.42 2.05
CA LEU A 180 28.73 7.87 1.36
C LEU A 180 27.50 7.74 2.27
N ILE A 181 27.33 6.61 2.98
CA ILE A 181 26.28 6.43 4.00
C ILE A 181 26.37 7.54 5.05
N GLN A 182 27.57 7.82 5.57
CA GLN A 182 27.80 8.88 6.54
C GLN A 182 27.51 10.28 5.97
N ARG A 183 27.84 10.56 4.70
CA ARG A 183 27.54 11.84 4.05
C ARG A 183 26.04 12.07 3.94
N VAL A 184 25.27 11.10 3.44
CA VAL A 184 23.80 11.19 3.34
C VAL A 184 23.20 11.42 4.73
N THR A 185 23.64 10.64 5.72
CA THR A 185 23.20 10.76 7.11
C THR A 185 23.52 12.14 7.71
N ALA A 186 24.68 12.71 7.38
CA ALA A 186 25.07 14.05 7.84
C ALA A 186 24.28 15.18 7.17
N VAL A 187 23.87 15.02 5.90
CA VAL A 187 22.97 15.98 5.25
C VAL A 187 21.56 15.90 5.85
N MET A 188 21.04 14.69 6.12
CA MET A 188 19.75 14.50 6.80
C MET A 188 19.70 15.15 8.19
N HIS A 189 20.79 15.11 8.97
CA HIS A 189 20.90 15.81 10.25
C HIS A 189 20.79 17.35 10.14
N GLY A 190 20.93 17.92 8.95
CA GLY A 190 20.67 19.35 8.70
C GLY A 190 19.19 19.72 8.61
N HIS A 191 18.29 18.73 8.64
CA HIS A 191 16.84 18.90 8.56
C HIS A 191 16.16 18.42 9.86
N ASP A 192 14.91 18.86 10.08
CA ASP A 192 14.12 18.50 11.26
C ASP A 192 13.52 17.08 11.13
N LEU A 193 14.41 16.08 11.14
CA LEU A 193 14.10 14.66 10.94
C LEU A 193 14.53 13.83 12.15
N LEU A 194 13.59 13.09 12.73
CA LEU A 194 13.86 12.15 13.80
C LEU A 194 14.54 10.88 13.25
N GLN A 195 15.74 10.56 13.73
CA GLN A 195 16.41 9.30 13.40
C GLN A 195 15.77 8.11 14.13
N ILE A 196 15.52 7.03 13.39
CA ILE A 196 14.90 5.79 13.88
C ILE A 196 15.66 4.60 13.29
N ALA A 197 15.93 3.58 14.11
CA ALA A 197 16.38 2.27 13.65
C ALA A 197 15.20 1.27 13.71
N SER A 198 14.84 0.68 12.57
CA SER A 198 13.73 -0.26 12.45
C SER A 198 14.19 -1.73 12.50
N PRO A 199 13.37 -2.67 13.00
CA PRO A 199 13.67 -4.10 12.90
C PRO A 199 13.64 -4.59 11.45
N GLU A 200 14.69 -5.29 11.01
CA GLU A 200 14.77 -5.94 9.69
C GLU A 200 13.79 -7.12 9.54
N ILE A 201 13.42 -7.76 10.66
CA ILE A 201 12.51 -8.91 10.69
C ILE A 201 11.15 -8.46 11.24
N PHE A 202 10.14 -8.47 10.37
CA PHE A 202 8.77 -8.08 10.67
C PHE A 202 7.76 -9.20 10.34
N ARG A 203 6.54 -9.10 10.88
CA ARG A 203 5.46 -10.06 10.60
C ARG A 203 4.88 -9.83 9.20
N SER A 204 4.38 -10.90 8.58
CA SER A 204 3.70 -10.86 7.27
C SER A 204 2.59 -9.81 7.18
N VAL A 205 1.83 -9.59 8.25
CA VAL A 205 0.78 -8.55 8.32
C VAL A 205 1.31 -7.13 8.09
N VAL A 206 2.55 -6.84 8.52
CA VAL A 206 3.23 -5.56 8.27
C VAL A 206 3.68 -5.47 6.82
N ALA A 207 4.30 -6.54 6.31
CA ALA A 207 4.72 -6.64 4.91
C ALA A 207 3.54 -6.41 3.95
N GLU A 208 2.47 -7.19 4.11
CA GLU A 208 1.28 -7.14 3.27
C GLU A 208 0.54 -5.81 3.43
N GLY A 209 0.52 -5.22 4.63
CA GLY A 209 -0.11 -3.93 4.92
C GLY A 209 0.59 -2.75 4.23
N CYS A 210 1.93 -2.75 4.20
CA CYS A 210 2.72 -1.79 3.42
C CYS A 210 2.61 -2.02 1.90
N GLY A 211 2.08 -3.17 1.45
CA GLY A 211 2.13 -3.58 0.05
C GLY A 211 3.52 -4.03 -0.41
N PHE A 212 4.35 -4.52 0.51
CA PHE A 212 5.72 -4.97 0.26
C PHE A 212 5.80 -6.05 -0.82
N ASP A 213 6.61 -5.80 -1.84
CA ASP A 213 6.96 -6.77 -2.88
C ASP A 213 8.40 -7.28 -2.64
N PRO A 214 8.61 -8.57 -2.31
CA PRO A 214 9.95 -9.14 -2.15
C PRO A 214 10.83 -9.04 -3.41
N ALA A 215 10.25 -8.88 -4.60
CA ALA A 215 11.01 -8.67 -5.84
C ALA A 215 11.44 -7.21 -6.03
N ASN A 216 10.81 -6.27 -5.33
CA ASN A 216 11.07 -4.82 -5.38
C ASN A 216 11.25 -4.29 -3.94
N CYS A 217 12.16 -4.90 -3.19
CA CYS A 217 12.49 -4.47 -1.82
C CYS A 217 13.19 -3.11 -1.85
N GLU A 218 12.50 -2.06 -1.41
CA GLU A 218 13.06 -0.70 -1.34
C GLU A 218 13.65 -0.41 0.04
N GLN A 219 14.84 0.21 0.07
CA GLN A 219 15.40 0.76 1.30
C GLN A 219 14.70 2.08 1.65
N VAL A 220 14.02 2.14 2.79
CA VAL A 220 13.39 3.38 3.27
C VAL A 220 14.36 4.10 4.21
N THR A 221 14.73 5.33 3.87
CA THR A 221 15.61 6.21 4.67
C THR A 221 14.91 7.50 5.11
N MET A 222 13.80 7.86 4.45
CA MET A 222 12.90 8.95 4.83
C MET A 222 11.47 8.40 4.95
N PHE A 223 10.75 8.81 5.99
CA PHE A 223 9.34 8.45 6.17
C PHE A 223 8.58 9.58 6.87
N ALA A 224 7.32 9.79 6.49
CA ALA A 224 6.41 10.71 7.14
C ALA A 224 4.98 10.16 7.16
N ALA A 225 4.25 10.53 8.21
CA ALA A 225 2.80 10.38 8.31
C ALA A 225 2.20 11.75 8.63
N CYS A 226 1.15 12.12 7.92
CA CYS A 226 0.58 13.47 7.90
C CYS A 226 -0.95 13.43 7.81
N SER A 227 -1.62 14.56 7.96
CA SER A 227 -3.07 14.60 8.23
C SER A 227 -3.93 14.66 6.97
N ASN A 228 -3.37 15.03 5.82
CA ASN A 228 -4.10 15.26 4.57
C ASN A 228 -3.22 15.08 3.32
N ALA A 229 -3.85 15.09 2.14
CA ALA A 229 -3.18 14.87 0.86
C ALA A 229 -2.26 16.02 0.41
N ASP A 230 -2.60 17.28 0.70
CA ASP A 230 -1.79 18.44 0.29
C ASP A 230 -0.47 18.48 1.08
N GLU A 231 -0.56 18.27 2.40
CA GLU A 231 0.58 18.11 3.30
C GLU A 231 1.48 16.93 2.88
N ALA A 232 0.89 15.80 2.51
CA ALA A 232 1.64 14.66 1.95
C ALA A 232 2.37 15.02 0.64
N THR A 233 1.76 15.84 -0.22
CA THR A 233 2.33 16.26 -1.50
C THR A 233 3.50 17.23 -1.29
N ASP A 234 3.41 18.16 -0.34
CA ASP A 234 4.51 19.08 -0.02
C ASP A 234 5.65 18.39 0.76
N ILE A 235 5.36 17.42 1.63
CA ILE A 235 6.39 16.56 2.25
C ILE A 235 7.10 15.72 1.17
N CYS A 236 6.34 15.13 0.24
CA CYS A 236 6.88 14.40 -0.91
C CYS A 236 7.84 15.29 -1.71
N ARG A 237 7.41 16.50 -2.11
CA ARG A 237 8.27 17.50 -2.77
C ARG A 237 9.53 17.86 -1.96
N GLY A 238 9.43 17.92 -0.63
CA GLY A 238 10.55 18.15 0.28
C GLY A 238 11.58 17.01 0.25
N PHE A 239 11.13 15.78 0.43
CA PHE A 239 11.97 14.57 0.34
C PHE A 239 12.59 14.41 -1.06
N THR A 240 11.85 14.69 -2.13
CA THR A 240 12.36 14.62 -3.51
C THR A 240 13.48 15.63 -3.74
N ARG A 241 13.36 16.86 -3.21
CA ARG A 241 14.44 17.87 -3.26
C ARG A 241 15.67 17.41 -2.47
N LEU A 242 15.48 16.87 -1.27
CA LEU A 242 16.60 16.36 -0.45
C LEU A 242 17.39 15.24 -1.16
N ALA A 243 16.69 14.27 -1.76
CA ALA A 243 17.32 13.22 -2.57
C ALA A 243 18.05 13.79 -3.82
N TRP A 244 17.45 14.79 -4.47
CA TRP A 244 18.00 15.44 -5.66
C TRP A 244 19.26 16.24 -5.35
N ASP A 245 19.24 17.09 -4.32
CA ASP A 245 20.37 17.95 -3.96
C ASP A 245 21.56 17.13 -3.44
N VAL A 246 21.33 16.10 -2.61
CA VAL A 246 22.36 15.12 -2.20
C VAL A 246 23.00 14.43 -3.41
N THR A 247 22.20 14.03 -4.39
CA THR A 247 22.72 13.39 -5.61
C THR A 247 23.53 14.37 -6.47
N ARG A 248 23.13 15.64 -6.54
CA ARG A 248 23.81 16.67 -7.33
C ARG A 248 25.15 17.13 -6.74
N GLU A 249 25.34 17.06 -5.42
CA GLU A 249 26.66 17.31 -4.81
C GLU A 249 27.76 16.37 -5.36
N LEU A 250 27.39 15.18 -5.84
CA LEU A 250 28.30 14.19 -6.40
C LEU A 250 28.76 14.50 -7.83
N GLY A 251 28.17 15.51 -8.49
CA GLY A 251 28.52 15.91 -9.85
C GLY A 251 28.13 14.91 -10.95
N LEU A 252 27.36 13.88 -10.64
CA LEU A 252 26.95 12.83 -11.57
C LEU A 252 25.84 13.29 -12.52
N PRO A 253 25.89 12.93 -13.83
CA PRO A 253 24.77 13.11 -14.74
C PRO A 253 23.52 12.41 -14.17
N SER A 254 22.45 13.19 -14.05
CA SER A 254 21.27 12.78 -13.30
C SER A 254 20.02 13.48 -13.84
N ARG A 255 18.86 12.88 -13.58
CA ARG A 255 17.54 13.43 -13.90
C ARG A 255 16.56 13.21 -12.76
N LEU A 256 15.55 14.08 -12.69
CA LEU A 256 14.37 13.85 -11.86
C LEU A 256 13.19 13.48 -12.77
N VAL A 257 12.47 12.40 -12.43
CA VAL A 257 11.31 11.92 -13.18
C VAL A 257 10.09 11.71 -12.29
N THR A 258 8.89 11.85 -12.86
CA THR A 258 7.67 11.26 -12.31
C THR A 258 7.39 9.93 -12.99
N VAL A 259 7.23 8.86 -12.21
CA VAL A 259 7.04 7.48 -12.72
C VAL A 259 5.63 7.27 -13.23
N SER A 260 5.49 6.56 -14.35
CA SER A 260 4.22 6.21 -14.97
C SER A 260 3.46 5.07 -14.25
N PRO A 261 2.11 5.04 -14.31
CA PRO A 261 1.28 4.08 -13.59
C PRO A 261 1.65 2.59 -13.74
N PRO A 262 2.09 2.06 -14.91
CA PRO A 262 2.50 0.66 -15.04
C PRO A 262 3.71 0.26 -14.18
N SER A 263 4.50 1.24 -13.71
CA SER A 263 5.71 1.04 -12.90
C SER A 263 5.57 1.49 -11.45
N LEU A 264 4.39 1.98 -11.05
CA LEU A 264 4.04 2.23 -9.64
C LEU A 264 3.66 0.93 -8.93
N LEU A 265 4.17 0.74 -7.71
CA LEU A 265 3.74 -0.36 -6.84
C LEU A 265 2.25 -0.20 -6.47
N PRO A 266 1.55 -1.29 -6.09
CA PRO A 266 0.14 -1.21 -5.71
C PRO A 266 -0.14 -0.24 -4.55
N SER A 267 0.85 0.02 -3.68
CA SER A 267 0.75 0.94 -2.55
C SER A 267 1.01 2.42 -2.88
N GLU A 268 1.34 2.77 -4.13
CA GLU A 268 1.80 4.12 -4.50
C GLU A 268 0.75 4.87 -5.33
N SER A 269 0.40 6.10 -4.92
CA SER A 269 -0.41 7.03 -5.72
C SER A 269 0.44 7.86 -6.68
N LEU A 270 1.69 8.13 -6.29
CA LEU A 270 2.72 8.88 -7.02
C LEU A 270 4.08 8.34 -6.60
N ARG A 271 5.01 8.18 -7.56
CA ARG A 271 6.45 8.01 -7.27
C ARG A 271 7.26 9.01 -8.09
N THR A 272 8.22 9.65 -7.45
CA THR A 272 9.28 10.41 -8.10
C THR A 272 10.60 9.67 -7.94
N GLU A 273 11.44 9.71 -8.97
CA GLU A 273 12.77 9.08 -8.91
C GLU A 273 13.85 10.08 -9.32
N VAL A 274 14.85 10.21 -8.46
CA VAL A 274 16.15 10.76 -8.83
C VAL A 274 16.91 9.62 -9.48
N GLN A 275 17.11 9.73 -10.79
CA GLN A 275 17.81 8.72 -11.56
C GLN A 275 19.21 9.22 -11.93
N VAL A 276 20.23 8.55 -11.41
CA VAL A 276 21.61 8.65 -11.90
C VAL A 276 21.79 7.74 -13.10
N TRP A 277 22.88 7.95 -13.79
CA TRP A 277 23.19 7.42 -15.10
C TRP A 277 24.65 6.99 -15.04
N ALA A 278 24.98 5.80 -15.52
CA ALA A 278 26.35 5.29 -15.52
C ALA A 278 27.01 5.42 -16.93
N PRO A 279 28.20 4.82 -17.24
CA PRO A 279 28.91 4.76 -18.58
C PRO A 279 29.26 3.45 -19.43
N SER A 280 29.24 2.16 -18.99
CA SER A 280 29.34 0.85 -19.76
C SER A 280 28.14 0.18 -20.56
N LEU A 281 27.09 -0.51 -20.01
CA LEU A 281 25.85 -1.00 -20.77
C LEU A 281 24.46 -0.23 -20.59
N HIS A 282 23.89 0.38 -21.65
CA HIS A 282 23.18 1.71 -21.74
C HIS A 282 21.76 2.00 -21.13
N ARG A 283 21.61 2.74 -19.99
CA ARG A 283 20.34 3.31 -19.45
C ARG A 283 20.49 4.29 -18.25
N TYR A 284 19.37 4.83 -17.72
CA TYR A 284 19.26 5.48 -16.39
C TYR A 284 18.94 4.45 -15.29
N LEU A 285 19.27 4.79 -14.04
CA LEU A 285 19.08 4.01 -12.82
C LEU A 285 18.51 4.87 -11.69
N PRO A 286 17.40 4.47 -11.04
CA PRO A 286 16.94 5.15 -9.83
C PRO A 286 17.91 4.96 -8.67
N VAL A 287 18.38 6.09 -8.13
CA VAL A 287 19.20 6.16 -6.90
C VAL A 287 18.45 6.83 -5.76
N GLY A 288 17.61 7.82 -6.03
CA GLY A 288 16.63 8.32 -5.06
C GLY A 288 15.23 7.94 -5.51
N ARG A 289 14.35 7.60 -4.56
CA ARG A 289 12.91 7.36 -4.81
C ARG A 289 12.11 8.01 -3.71
N VAL A 290 11.01 8.67 -4.04
CA VAL A 290 10.07 9.20 -3.05
C VAL A 290 8.66 8.90 -3.51
N SER A 291 7.92 8.21 -2.65
CA SER A 291 6.62 7.62 -2.95
C SER A 291 5.57 8.12 -1.98
N GLN A 292 4.45 8.58 -2.53
CA GLN A 292 3.26 8.99 -1.80
C GLN A 292 2.27 7.82 -1.84
N HIS A 293 1.78 7.39 -0.69
CA HIS A 293 0.91 6.22 -0.56
C HIS A 293 -0.57 6.58 -0.36
N GLY A 294 -0.87 7.88 -0.20
CA GLY A 294 -2.15 8.33 0.31
C GLY A 294 -2.42 7.64 1.66
N ASP A 295 -3.64 7.16 1.85
CA ASP A 295 -4.07 6.38 3.01
C ASP A 295 -3.95 4.84 2.80
N TYR A 296 -3.35 4.37 1.70
CA TYR A 296 -3.31 2.93 1.34
C TYR A 296 -2.77 2.04 2.46
N VAL A 297 -1.65 2.44 3.06
CA VAL A 297 -0.94 1.68 4.10
C VAL A 297 -1.62 1.89 5.46
N SER A 298 -2.04 3.11 5.77
CA SER A 298 -2.69 3.43 7.05
C SER A 298 -4.06 2.75 7.20
N ARG A 299 -4.81 2.59 6.11
CA ARG A 299 -6.03 1.75 6.04
C ARG A 299 -5.82 0.26 6.27
N ARG A 300 -4.64 -0.25 5.92
CA ARG A 300 -4.27 -1.67 6.08
C ARG A 300 -3.60 -1.99 7.42
N LEU A 301 -2.97 -0.99 8.05
CA LEU A 301 -2.33 -1.11 9.37
C LEU A 301 -3.10 -0.38 10.49
N MET A 302 -4.28 0.15 10.18
CA MET A 302 -5.19 0.89 11.08
C MET A 302 -4.56 2.13 11.76
N CYS A 303 -3.65 2.81 11.06
CA CYS A 303 -2.98 4.02 11.53
C CYS A 303 -3.88 5.26 11.35
N ARG A 304 -4.44 5.79 12.45
CA ARG A 304 -5.29 6.99 12.46
C ARG A 304 -4.62 8.11 13.26
N GLN A 305 -4.95 9.37 12.94
CA GLN A 305 -4.40 10.56 13.60
C GLN A 305 -4.63 10.54 15.13
N HIS A 306 -5.78 10.03 15.54
CA HIS A 306 -6.13 9.69 16.92
C HIS A 306 -7.17 8.54 16.91
N PRO A 307 -7.48 7.92 18.07
CA PRO A 307 -8.57 6.94 18.14
C PRO A 307 -9.88 7.54 17.61
N GLY A 308 -10.50 6.85 16.64
CA GLY A 308 -11.72 7.30 15.96
C GLY A 308 -11.56 8.46 14.96
N GLY A 309 -10.35 9.02 14.80
CA GLY A 309 -10.05 10.06 13.81
C GLY A 309 -9.75 9.49 12.42
N ASP A 310 -9.46 10.37 11.47
CA ASP A 310 -9.16 9.99 10.10
C ASP A 310 -7.82 9.25 9.95
N PHE A 311 -7.69 8.54 8.83
CA PHE A 311 -6.44 7.87 8.46
C PHE A 311 -5.34 8.88 8.16
N VAL A 312 -4.09 8.52 8.48
CA VAL A 312 -2.93 9.35 8.10
C VAL A 312 -2.55 9.11 6.64
N HIS A 313 -2.16 10.16 5.93
CA HIS A 313 -1.50 10.04 4.64
C HIS A 313 -0.02 9.74 4.86
N MET A 314 0.55 8.80 4.10
CA MET A 314 1.94 8.35 4.26
C MET A 314 2.81 8.68 3.04
N VAL A 315 4.05 9.08 3.31
CA VAL A 315 5.12 9.31 2.34
C VAL A 315 6.35 8.52 2.79
N SER A 316 6.99 7.81 1.87
CA SER A 316 8.27 7.14 2.11
C SER A 316 9.30 7.54 1.06
N GLY A 317 10.58 7.26 1.31
CA GLY A 317 11.60 7.43 0.28
C GLY A 317 12.98 6.88 0.62
N LEU A 318 13.72 6.61 -0.44
CA LEU A 318 15.16 6.41 -0.47
C LEU A 318 15.82 7.73 -0.89
N ALA A 319 16.63 8.34 -0.02
CA ALA A 319 17.38 9.53 -0.40
C ALA A 319 18.53 9.20 -1.37
N MET A 320 19.21 8.07 -1.16
CA MET A 320 20.32 7.65 -2.01
C MET A 320 20.63 6.14 -1.87
N ASP A 321 20.52 5.40 -2.97
CA ASP A 321 21.11 4.07 -3.17
C ASP A 321 22.63 4.22 -3.29
N VAL A 322 23.32 3.98 -2.17
CA VAL A 322 24.77 4.13 -2.08
C VAL A 322 25.49 3.14 -3.01
N THR A 323 24.99 1.91 -3.16
CA THR A 323 25.63 0.88 -3.97
C THR A 323 25.55 1.23 -5.46
N THR A 324 24.40 1.72 -5.94
CA THR A 324 24.26 2.19 -7.32
C THR A 324 25.04 3.49 -7.57
N ILE A 325 25.07 4.41 -6.61
CA ILE A 325 25.92 5.62 -6.67
C ILE A 325 27.40 5.27 -6.77
N LEU A 326 27.87 4.29 -5.99
CA LEU A 326 29.27 3.87 -6.00
C LEU A 326 29.69 3.33 -7.37
N VAL A 327 28.85 2.52 -8.01
CA VAL A 327 29.07 2.06 -9.40
C VAL A 327 29.16 3.27 -10.35
N ALA A 328 28.20 4.21 -10.27
CA ALA A 328 28.21 5.39 -11.13
C ALA A 328 29.46 6.27 -10.92
N LEU A 329 29.91 6.48 -9.67
CA LEU A 329 31.15 7.20 -9.34
C LEU A 329 32.38 6.50 -9.91
N LEU A 330 32.50 5.18 -9.75
CA LEU A 330 33.63 4.41 -10.26
C LEU A 330 33.73 4.48 -11.77
N GLU A 331 32.62 4.26 -12.49
CA GLU A 331 32.65 4.28 -13.94
C GLU A 331 32.85 5.70 -14.52
N HIS A 332 32.44 6.77 -13.83
CA HIS A 332 32.78 8.16 -14.22
C HIS A 332 34.22 8.56 -13.89
N SER A 333 34.80 7.99 -12.82
CA SER A 333 36.16 8.31 -12.37
C SER A 333 37.25 7.58 -13.17
N TYR A 334 36.89 6.53 -13.90
CA TYR A 334 37.81 5.86 -14.81
C TYR A 334 38.14 6.74 -16.02
N PRO A 335 39.42 7.10 -16.26
CA PRO A 335 39.80 7.78 -17.49
C PRO A 335 39.47 6.87 -18.68
N GLN A 336 38.84 7.40 -19.72
CA GLN A 336 38.56 6.64 -20.94
C GLN A 336 39.86 6.33 -21.69
N VAL A 337 40.51 5.23 -21.30
CA VAL A 337 41.71 4.69 -21.93
C VAL A 337 41.41 4.53 -23.42
N HIS A 338 42.06 5.34 -24.25
CA HIS A 338 41.92 5.26 -25.69
C HIS A 338 42.15 3.80 -26.12
N ARG A 339 41.27 3.29 -27.00
CA ARG A 339 41.48 1.99 -27.64
C ARG A 339 42.78 2.06 -28.43
N HIS A 340 43.87 1.58 -27.82
CA HIS A 340 45.10 1.30 -28.55
C HIS A 340 44.79 0.17 -29.53
N SER A 341 44.48 0.57 -30.77
CA SER A 341 44.48 -0.32 -31.91
C SER A 341 45.89 -0.89 -32.04
N VAL A 342 46.06 -2.13 -31.59
CA VAL A 342 47.28 -2.91 -31.83
C VAL A 342 47.33 -3.20 -33.32
N LEU A 343 47.91 -2.26 -34.07
CA LEU A 343 48.40 -2.53 -35.41
C LEU A 343 49.53 -3.54 -35.27
N LEU A 344 49.28 -4.76 -35.71
CA LEU A 344 50.31 -5.75 -35.94
C LEU A 344 51.07 -5.32 -37.20
N ASP A 345 52.19 -4.62 -37.01
CA ASP A 345 53.13 -4.36 -38.10
C ASP A 345 53.66 -5.71 -38.63
N ASN A 346 53.25 -6.05 -39.85
CA ASN A 346 53.78 -7.17 -40.60
C ASN A 346 54.94 -6.66 -41.48
N SER A 347 56.18 -6.81 -40.99
CA SER A 347 57.42 -6.56 -41.73
C SER A 347 58.49 -7.60 -41.40
#